data_AF-A0A353KTH0-F1
#
_entry.id   AF-A0A353KTH0-F1
#
_cell.length_a   1.000
_cell.length_b   1.000
_cell.length_c   1.000
_cell.angle_alpha   90.00
_cell.angle_beta   90.00
_cell.angle_gamma   90.00
#
_symmetry.space_group_name_H-M   'P 1'
#
loop_
_entity.id
_entity.type
_entity.pdbx_description
1 polymer ?
#
loop_
_entity_poly.entity_id
_entity_poly.type
_entity_poly.pdbx_seq_one_letter_code
_entity_poly.pdbx_strand_id
1 'polypeptide(L)'
;MRKFKHISCAILAGGKNSRFNGIDKAFMEINGEVLIKKYIRILNALFEDIIIVTNLPDSYMNFKDVRIVGDEYKNIGPLGGIHAALKNANNSTCFVIACDMPNINEEVVNYFVNQYFIENPEILVPTKQNSIEPLFTLYSKNVLPELINFIETSKFHKIRLFIDTRQAFYCEIPSNFEHCFANVNYPEDVNNINELRINKTHMQTPYDYIFSNFKGSEEELIPLLQKVQNEFGFLSEESMKAIAKFTKVPLSNIYGVATFYAQFRFKPKGKNHIMICRGTACHVKGAPRILEEIESQLKIKEGETTDDLEYSVESVACIGACSLAPCIMINEKVAANLTPQKVKELFIKHTK
;
A
#
# COMPACT_ATOMS: atom_id res chain seq x y z
N MET A 1 -32.02 5.91 13.88
CA MET A 1 -31.77 6.82 12.73
C MET A 1 -32.55 6.35 11.52
N ARG A 2 -32.85 7.21 10.55
CA ARG A 2 -33.43 6.78 9.27
C ARG A 2 -32.32 6.10 8.45
N LYS A 3 -32.63 4.94 7.86
CA LYS A 3 -31.73 4.25 6.93
C LYS A 3 -31.49 5.08 5.67
N PHE A 4 -30.31 4.95 5.08
CA PHE A 4 -29.99 5.42 3.74
C PHE A 4 -30.76 4.60 2.71
N LYS A 5 -31.81 5.20 2.13
CA LYS A 5 -32.68 4.55 1.13
C LYS A 5 -32.11 4.62 -0.28
N HIS A 6 -31.32 5.66 -0.57
CA HIS A 6 -30.83 5.99 -1.91
C HIS A 6 -29.38 5.56 -2.16
N ILE A 7 -28.81 4.76 -1.26
CA ILE A 7 -27.46 4.24 -1.36
C ILE A 7 -27.54 2.74 -1.12
N SER A 8 -27.02 1.96 -2.06
CA SER A 8 -26.80 0.53 -1.87
C SER A 8 -25.51 0.31 -1.09
N CYS A 9 -25.42 -0.72 -0.26
CA CYS A 9 -24.17 -1.11 0.37
C CYS A 9 -23.71 -2.47 -0.16
N ALA A 10 -22.44 -2.59 -0.51
CA ALA A 10 -21.82 -3.83 -0.94
C ALA A 10 -20.66 -4.21 -0.03
N ILE A 11 -20.75 -5.41 0.54
CA ILE A 11 -19.72 -6.05 1.33
C ILE A 11 -18.88 -6.93 0.39
N LEU A 12 -17.60 -6.62 0.23
CA LEU A 12 -16.67 -7.44 -0.52
C LEU A 12 -16.12 -8.54 0.39
N ALA A 13 -16.62 -9.75 0.20
CA ALA A 13 -16.34 -10.93 1.02
C ALA A 13 -15.65 -12.02 0.17
N GLY A 14 -14.60 -11.62 -0.57
CA GLY A 14 -13.87 -12.49 -1.50
C GLY A 14 -12.36 -12.23 -1.50
N GLY A 15 -11.60 -13.21 -1.98
CA GLY A 15 -10.14 -13.13 -2.08
C GLY A 15 -9.50 -14.51 -2.21
N LYS A 16 -8.20 -14.56 -2.51
CA LYS A 16 -7.45 -15.83 -2.59
C LYS A 16 -7.26 -16.50 -1.23
N ASN A 17 -7.46 -15.78 -0.12
CA ASN A 17 -7.31 -16.24 1.27
C ASN A 17 -6.05 -17.08 1.54
N SER A 18 -5.01 -16.87 0.73
CA SER A 18 -3.79 -17.69 0.71
C SER A 18 -2.96 -17.53 1.98
N ARG A 19 -3.18 -16.45 2.72
CA ARG A 19 -2.54 -16.13 4.00
C ARG A 19 -3.32 -16.63 5.23
N PHE A 20 -4.51 -17.19 5.04
CA PHE A 20 -5.40 -17.71 6.09
C PHE A 20 -5.66 -19.22 5.92
N ASN A 21 -4.73 -19.95 5.30
CA ASN A 21 -4.88 -21.39 5.02
C ASN A 21 -6.20 -21.74 4.29
N GLY A 22 -6.71 -20.82 3.45
CA GLY A 22 -7.97 -21.01 2.72
C GLY A 22 -9.24 -20.71 3.52
N ILE A 23 -9.14 -20.33 4.79
CA ILE A 23 -10.29 -19.88 5.59
C ILE A 23 -10.71 -18.50 5.11
N ASP A 24 -11.99 -18.33 4.83
CA ASP A 24 -12.55 -17.04 4.44
C ASP A 24 -12.55 -16.09 5.63
N LYS A 25 -11.80 -14.98 5.49
CA LYS A 25 -11.63 -13.97 6.54
C LYS A 25 -12.96 -13.42 7.04
N ALA A 26 -13.96 -13.35 6.18
CA ALA A 26 -15.28 -12.84 6.54
C ALA A 26 -15.94 -13.70 7.63
N PHE A 27 -15.59 -14.98 7.74
CA PHE A 27 -16.11 -15.90 8.77
C PHE A 27 -15.22 -15.98 10.03
N MET A 28 -14.18 -15.16 10.13
CA MET A 28 -13.37 -15.11 11.34
C MET A 28 -14.16 -14.56 12.52
N GLU A 29 -13.90 -15.12 13.69
CA GLU A 29 -14.47 -14.69 14.95
C GLU A 29 -13.49 -13.72 15.64
N ILE A 30 -13.97 -12.53 15.96
CA ILE A 30 -13.22 -11.51 16.68
C ILE A 30 -14.09 -11.07 17.86
N ASN A 31 -13.54 -11.15 19.07
CA ASN A 31 -14.24 -10.79 20.30
C ASN A 31 -15.58 -11.52 20.49
N GLY A 32 -15.67 -12.79 20.08
CA GLY A 32 -16.89 -13.59 20.21
C GLY A 32 -17.94 -13.35 19.11
N GLU A 33 -17.65 -12.51 18.11
CA GLU A 33 -18.57 -12.20 17.01
C GLU A 33 -17.91 -12.50 15.65
N VAL A 34 -18.64 -13.20 14.78
CA VAL A 34 -18.19 -13.47 13.39
C VAL A 34 -18.23 -12.17 12.59
N LEU A 35 -17.14 -11.83 11.90
CA LEU A 35 -17.01 -10.56 11.17
C LEU A 35 -18.17 -10.28 10.22
N ILE A 36 -18.51 -11.21 9.32
CA ILE A 36 -19.60 -10.97 8.37
C ILE A 36 -20.94 -10.72 9.08
N LYS A 37 -21.20 -11.41 10.20
CA LYS A 37 -22.42 -11.18 11.00
C LYS A 37 -22.41 -9.79 11.60
N LYS A 38 -21.27 -9.33 12.12
CA LYS A 38 -21.08 -7.97 12.62
C LYS A 38 -21.36 -6.94 11.53
N TYR A 39 -20.75 -7.09 10.35
CA TYR A 39 -20.95 -6.17 9.22
C TYR A 39 -22.41 -6.14 8.77
N ILE A 40 -23.03 -7.31 8.57
CA ILE A 40 -24.46 -7.38 8.21
C ILE A 40 -25.30 -6.67 9.25
N ARG A 41 -25.04 -6.85 10.55
CA ARG A 41 -25.78 -6.17 11.64
C ARG A 41 -25.65 -4.65 11.58
N ILE A 42 -24.42 -4.13 11.49
CA ILE A 42 -24.13 -2.69 11.40
C ILE A 42 -24.78 -2.10 10.14
N LEU A 43 -24.57 -2.73 9.00
CA LEU A 43 -25.02 -2.20 7.72
C LEU A 43 -26.54 -2.34 7.56
N ASN A 44 -27.16 -3.39 8.10
CA ASN A 44 -28.63 -3.49 8.16
C ASN A 44 -29.26 -2.40 9.01
N ALA A 45 -28.56 -1.86 10.01
CA ALA A 45 -29.08 -0.70 10.75
C ALA A 45 -29.06 0.59 9.91
N LEU A 46 -28.21 0.66 8.88
CA LEU A 46 -27.92 1.89 8.13
C LEU A 46 -28.46 1.90 6.69
N PHE A 47 -28.56 0.76 6.02
CA PHE A 47 -28.93 0.67 4.60
C PHE A 47 -30.18 -0.20 4.41
N GLU A 48 -30.98 0.12 3.38
CA GLU A 48 -32.12 -0.71 2.95
C GLU A 48 -31.73 -1.76 1.90
N ASP A 49 -30.70 -1.48 1.09
CA ASP A 49 -30.20 -2.39 0.06
C ASP A 49 -28.77 -2.84 0.37
N ILE A 50 -28.59 -4.12 0.69
CA ILE A 50 -27.28 -4.69 1.04
C ILE A 50 -26.98 -5.90 0.14
N ILE A 51 -25.75 -5.92 -0.35
CA ILE A 51 -25.21 -6.94 -1.23
C ILE A 51 -23.95 -7.51 -0.60
N ILE A 52 -23.78 -8.83 -0.65
CA ILE A 52 -22.50 -9.50 -0.42
C ILE A 52 -21.96 -9.93 -1.77
N VAL A 53 -20.76 -9.47 -2.10
CA VAL A 53 -20.03 -9.84 -3.31
C VAL A 53 -18.95 -10.84 -2.93
N THR A 54 -19.01 -12.05 -3.49
CA THR A 54 -18.11 -13.14 -3.13
C THR A 54 -17.84 -14.08 -4.30
N ASN A 55 -16.73 -14.81 -4.24
CA ASN A 55 -16.43 -15.92 -5.13
C ASN A 55 -17.00 -17.27 -4.62
N LEU A 56 -17.60 -17.30 -3.42
CA LEU A 56 -18.15 -18.49 -2.76
C LEU A 56 -19.61 -18.27 -2.32
N PRO A 57 -20.56 -18.03 -3.25
CA PRO A 57 -21.93 -17.64 -2.91
C PRO A 57 -22.65 -18.64 -1.99
N ASP A 58 -22.39 -19.94 -2.15
CA ASP A 58 -23.00 -21.01 -1.34
C ASP A 58 -22.68 -20.85 0.16
N SER A 59 -21.50 -20.34 0.51
CA SER A 59 -21.08 -20.11 1.90
C SER A 59 -21.91 -19.04 2.61
N TYR A 60 -22.58 -18.16 1.86
CA TYR A 60 -23.32 -17.02 2.39
C TYR A 60 -24.85 -17.19 2.33
N MET A 61 -25.36 -18.28 1.76
CA MET A 61 -26.81 -18.49 1.54
C MET A 61 -27.67 -18.46 2.81
N ASN A 62 -27.07 -18.65 3.98
CA ASN A 62 -27.76 -18.56 5.26
C ASN A 62 -28.17 -17.13 5.65
N PHE A 63 -27.63 -16.10 4.97
CA PHE A 63 -28.00 -14.70 5.20
C PHE A 63 -29.15 -14.30 4.28
N LYS A 64 -30.40 -14.48 4.75
CA LYS A 64 -31.61 -14.25 3.93
C LYS A 64 -31.93 -12.78 3.67
N ASP A 65 -31.42 -11.88 4.50
CA ASP A 65 -31.73 -10.45 4.45
C ASP A 65 -30.78 -9.64 3.55
N VAL A 66 -29.86 -10.32 2.84
CA VAL A 66 -28.86 -9.70 1.98
C VAL A 66 -28.81 -10.42 0.65
N ARG A 67 -28.59 -9.66 -0.43
CA ARG A 67 -28.45 -10.23 -1.78
C ARG A 67 -27.02 -10.75 -1.95
N ILE A 68 -26.87 -11.96 -2.49
CA ILE A 68 -25.55 -12.55 -2.72
C ILE A 68 -25.26 -12.49 -4.22
N VAL A 69 -24.10 -11.95 -4.57
CA VAL A 69 -23.69 -11.71 -5.95
C VAL A 69 -22.31 -12.32 -6.18
N GLY A 70 -22.18 -13.05 -7.27
CA GLY A 70 -20.90 -13.60 -7.73
C GLY A 70 -20.07 -12.57 -8.50
N ASP A 71 -18.76 -12.75 -8.49
CA ASP A 71 -17.85 -11.92 -9.28
C ASP A 71 -17.80 -12.39 -10.75
N GLU A 72 -18.07 -11.48 -11.70
CA GLU A 72 -18.03 -11.81 -13.14
C GLU A 72 -16.59 -11.85 -13.66
N TYR A 73 -15.74 -10.95 -13.16
CA TYR A 73 -14.34 -10.85 -13.55
C TYR A 73 -13.45 -11.55 -12.52
N LYS A 74 -12.91 -12.70 -12.90
CA LYS A 74 -12.03 -13.48 -12.01
C LYS A 74 -10.59 -12.97 -12.04
N ASN A 75 -9.91 -13.05 -10.89
CA ASN A 75 -8.48 -12.76 -10.72
C ASN A 75 -8.02 -11.30 -10.96
N ILE A 76 -8.93 -10.33 -11.03
CA ILE A 76 -8.59 -8.90 -11.20
C ILE A 76 -8.59 -8.11 -9.87
N GLY A 77 -8.53 -8.81 -8.74
CA GLY A 77 -8.53 -8.20 -7.42
C GLY A 77 -9.86 -7.49 -7.09
N PRO A 78 -9.83 -6.43 -6.26
CA PRO A 78 -11.04 -5.75 -5.78
C PRO A 78 -11.90 -5.09 -6.87
N LEU A 79 -11.32 -4.83 -8.06
CA LEU A 79 -12.05 -4.21 -9.17
C LEU A 79 -13.20 -5.08 -9.68
N GLY A 80 -13.04 -6.41 -9.65
CA GLY A 80 -14.13 -7.34 -9.98
C GLY A 80 -15.29 -7.17 -9.01
N GLY A 81 -14.97 -7.22 -7.71
CA GLY A 81 -15.94 -7.02 -6.65
C GLY A 81 -16.70 -5.69 -6.74
N ILE A 82 -16.01 -4.60 -7.06
CA ILE A 82 -16.63 -3.28 -7.27
C ILE A 82 -17.52 -3.26 -8.50
N HIS A 83 -17.08 -3.86 -9.61
CA HIS A 83 -17.90 -4.00 -10.81
C HIS A 83 -19.19 -4.77 -10.51
N ALA A 84 -19.08 -5.93 -9.85
CA ALA A 84 -20.23 -6.75 -9.48
C ALA A 84 -21.17 -6.00 -8.51
N ALA A 85 -20.62 -5.26 -7.54
CA ALA A 85 -21.38 -4.39 -6.64
C ALA A 85 -22.17 -3.32 -7.40
N LEU A 86 -21.50 -2.54 -8.25
CA LEU A 86 -22.12 -1.45 -9.01
C LEU A 86 -23.19 -1.96 -9.98
N LYS A 87 -22.93 -3.08 -10.67
CA LYS A 87 -23.88 -3.67 -11.62
C LYS A 87 -25.17 -4.14 -10.93
N ASN A 88 -25.06 -4.64 -9.70
CA ASN A 88 -26.18 -5.24 -8.96
C ASN A 88 -26.79 -4.33 -7.89
N ALA A 89 -26.21 -3.17 -7.59
CA ALA A 89 -26.80 -2.15 -6.73
C ALA A 89 -28.19 -1.76 -7.23
N ASN A 90 -29.17 -1.59 -6.35
CA ASN A 90 -30.49 -1.08 -6.75
C ASN A 90 -30.48 0.45 -6.91
N ASN A 91 -29.58 1.14 -6.21
CA ASN A 91 -29.46 2.59 -6.25
C ASN A 91 -28.41 3.07 -7.25
N SER A 92 -28.40 4.37 -7.53
CA SER A 92 -27.41 5.03 -8.39
C SER A 92 -26.01 5.08 -7.77
N THR A 93 -25.91 4.92 -6.46
CA THR A 93 -24.67 5.00 -5.68
C THR A 93 -24.53 3.77 -4.81
N CYS A 94 -23.33 3.22 -4.74
CA CYS A 94 -23.00 2.07 -3.92
C CYS A 94 -21.84 2.40 -2.95
N PHE A 95 -22.09 2.22 -1.65
CA PHE A 95 -21.05 2.20 -0.63
C PHE A 95 -20.40 0.81 -0.60
N VAL A 96 -19.14 0.75 -0.97
CA VAL A 96 -18.36 -0.49 -1.00
C VAL A 96 -17.49 -0.58 0.25
N ILE A 97 -17.58 -1.72 0.94
CA ILE A 97 -16.81 -2.01 2.15
C ILE A 97 -16.18 -3.41 2.10
N ALA A 98 -14.89 -3.54 2.43
CA ALA A 98 -14.24 -4.84 2.63
C ALA A 98 -14.40 -5.36 4.06
N CYS A 99 -14.38 -6.68 4.24
CA CYS A 99 -14.54 -7.32 5.56
C CYS A 99 -13.28 -7.27 6.46
N ASP A 100 -12.17 -6.72 5.99
CA ASP A 100 -10.87 -6.74 6.67
C ASP A 100 -10.69 -5.64 7.72
N MET A 101 -11.63 -4.69 7.86
CA MET A 101 -11.57 -3.60 8.85
C MET A 101 -12.41 -3.88 10.12
N PRO A 102 -11.97 -4.73 11.07
CA PRO A 102 -12.79 -5.18 12.20
C PRO A 102 -13.31 -4.08 13.11
N ASN A 103 -12.74 -2.87 13.09
CA ASN A 103 -13.12 -1.78 13.99
C ASN A 103 -14.22 -0.85 13.45
N ILE A 104 -14.70 -1.10 12.22
CA ILE A 104 -15.85 -0.36 11.66
C ILE A 104 -17.06 -0.46 12.59
N ASN A 105 -17.75 0.69 12.71
CA ASN A 105 -18.94 0.89 13.52
C ASN A 105 -19.92 1.83 12.79
N GLU A 106 -21.10 2.05 13.38
CA GLU A 106 -22.14 2.88 12.76
C GLU A 106 -21.77 4.36 12.64
N GLU A 107 -20.96 4.90 13.56
CA GLU A 107 -20.63 6.32 13.60
C GLU A 107 -19.75 6.73 12.40
N VAL A 108 -18.70 5.96 12.11
CA VAL A 108 -17.80 6.25 10.99
C VAL A 108 -18.51 6.09 9.64
N VAL A 109 -19.38 5.10 9.50
CA VAL A 109 -20.16 4.89 8.27
C VAL A 109 -21.14 6.05 8.07
N ASN A 110 -21.88 6.45 9.12
CA ASN A 110 -22.78 7.59 9.04
C ASN A 110 -22.04 8.88 8.72
N TYR A 111 -20.93 9.16 9.41
CA TYR A 111 -20.12 10.34 9.15
C TYR A 111 -19.72 10.41 7.67
N PHE A 112 -19.14 9.33 7.14
CA PHE A 112 -18.62 9.28 5.80
C PHE A 112 -19.71 9.35 4.73
N VAL A 113 -20.81 8.61 4.90
CA VAL A 113 -21.95 8.66 3.97
C VAL A 113 -22.61 10.05 3.99
N ASN A 114 -22.62 10.75 5.12
CA ASN A 114 -23.13 12.12 5.17
C ASN A 114 -22.25 13.12 4.39
N GLN A 115 -20.93 12.89 4.28
CA GLN A 115 -20.08 13.72 3.42
C GLN A 115 -20.46 13.60 1.94
N TYR A 116 -20.95 12.43 1.51
CA TYR A 116 -21.42 12.25 0.14
C TYR A 116 -22.64 13.09 -0.19
N PHE A 117 -23.57 13.30 0.74
CA PHE A 117 -24.73 14.17 0.49
C PHE A 117 -24.36 15.65 0.40
N ILE A 118 -23.18 16.05 0.89
CA ILE A 118 -22.66 17.42 0.80
C ILE A 118 -21.98 17.62 -0.55
N GLU A 119 -21.08 16.71 -0.91
CA GLU A 119 -20.18 16.88 -2.06
C GLU A 119 -20.72 16.25 -3.36
N ASN A 120 -21.52 15.18 -3.24
CA ASN A 120 -22.11 14.39 -4.33
C ASN A 120 -21.15 14.04 -5.50
N PRO A 121 -19.94 13.50 -5.24
CA PRO A 121 -18.98 13.16 -6.28
C PRO A 121 -19.31 11.83 -6.97
N GLU A 122 -18.66 11.54 -8.10
CA GLU A 122 -18.73 10.20 -8.70
C GLU A 122 -18.02 9.13 -7.85
N ILE A 123 -16.95 9.51 -7.16
CA ILE A 123 -16.22 8.66 -6.21
C ILE A 123 -15.91 9.50 -4.98
N LEU A 124 -16.37 9.07 -3.81
CA LEU A 124 -15.95 9.64 -2.52
C LEU A 124 -15.09 8.60 -1.80
N VAL A 125 -13.82 8.92 -1.63
CA VAL A 125 -12.82 8.04 -1.00
C VAL A 125 -12.29 8.71 0.29
N PRO A 126 -12.18 7.97 1.40
CA PRO A 126 -11.61 8.50 2.63
C PRO A 126 -10.09 8.58 2.52
N THR A 127 -9.50 9.56 3.18
CA THR A 127 -8.05 9.69 3.33
C THR A 127 -7.65 9.70 4.81
N LYS A 128 -6.50 9.07 5.08
CA LYS A 128 -5.86 9.02 6.40
C LYS A 128 -4.36 9.19 6.23
N GLN A 129 -3.78 10.23 6.84
CA GLN A 129 -2.31 10.42 6.88
C GLN A 129 -1.60 10.15 5.53
N ASN A 130 -2.12 10.71 4.43
CA ASN A 130 -1.65 10.54 3.04
C ASN A 130 -1.90 9.17 2.36
N SER A 131 -2.65 8.28 3.00
CA SER A 131 -3.19 7.05 2.41
C SER A 131 -4.68 7.20 2.08
N ILE A 132 -5.18 6.35 1.18
CA ILE A 132 -6.59 6.29 0.80
C ILE A 132 -7.12 4.90 1.15
N GLU A 133 -8.40 4.78 1.54
CA GLU A 133 -9.04 3.49 1.79
C GLU A 133 -10.08 3.18 0.70
N PRO A 134 -9.67 2.56 -0.43
CA PRO A 134 -10.50 2.45 -1.62
C PRO A 134 -11.59 1.38 -1.48
N LEU A 135 -11.53 0.57 -0.41
CA LEU A 135 -12.52 -0.44 -0.04
C LEU A 135 -13.35 -0.01 1.17
N PHE A 136 -13.43 1.30 1.44
CA PHE A 136 -14.43 1.97 2.27
C PHE A 136 -14.86 3.23 1.51
N THR A 137 -15.55 3.08 0.38
CA THR A 137 -15.67 4.16 -0.62
C THR A 137 -17.06 4.15 -1.25
N LEU A 138 -17.60 5.32 -1.54
CA LEU A 138 -18.84 5.47 -2.30
C LEU A 138 -18.50 5.63 -3.78
N TYR A 139 -19.10 4.78 -4.60
CA TYR A 139 -18.97 4.80 -6.06
C TYR A 139 -20.34 5.05 -6.68
N SER A 140 -20.43 6.03 -7.57
CA SER A 140 -21.57 6.22 -8.47
C SER A 140 -21.55 5.15 -9.55
N LYS A 141 -22.72 4.65 -9.96
CA LYS A 141 -22.86 3.78 -11.13
C LYS A 141 -22.39 4.43 -12.43
N ASN A 142 -22.30 5.76 -12.47
CA ASN A 142 -21.81 6.47 -13.66
C ASN A 142 -20.37 6.08 -14.02
N VAL A 143 -19.57 5.60 -13.05
CA VAL A 143 -18.19 5.17 -13.32
C VAL A 143 -18.10 3.77 -13.93
N LEU A 144 -19.23 3.05 -14.06
CA LEU A 144 -19.26 1.66 -14.51
C LEU A 144 -18.70 1.47 -15.94
N PRO A 145 -19.04 2.30 -16.94
CA PRO A 145 -18.45 2.18 -18.28
C PRO A 145 -16.93 2.32 -18.27
N GLU A 146 -16.39 3.29 -17.53
CA GLU A 146 -14.95 3.51 -17.44
C GLU A 146 -14.25 2.45 -16.60
N LEU A 147 -14.92 1.91 -15.57
CA LEU A 147 -14.43 0.76 -14.82
C LEU A 147 -14.30 -0.47 -15.73
N ILE A 148 -15.30 -0.76 -16.56
CA ILE A 148 -15.25 -1.86 -17.53
C ILE A 148 -14.10 -1.64 -18.50
N ASN A 149 -14.01 -0.46 -19.11
CA ASN A 149 -12.92 -0.13 -20.03
C ASN A 149 -11.54 -0.24 -19.36
N PHE A 150 -11.40 0.21 -18.11
CA PHE A 150 -10.16 0.08 -17.35
C PHE A 150 -9.80 -1.39 -17.10
N ILE A 151 -10.77 -2.23 -16.75
CA ILE A 151 -10.56 -3.67 -16.52
C ILE A 151 -10.11 -4.37 -17.81
N GLU A 152 -10.72 -4.04 -18.95
CA GLU A 152 -10.45 -4.69 -20.24
C GLU A 152 -9.14 -4.24 -20.88
N THR A 153 -8.75 -2.97 -20.71
CA THR A 153 -7.58 -2.39 -21.40
C THR A 153 -6.31 -2.34 -20.55
N SER A 154 -6.44 -2.30 -19.22
CA SER A 154 -5.29 -2.15 -18.34
C SER A 154 -4.49 -3.45 -18.21
N LYS A 155 -3.16 -3.32 -18.29
CA LYS A 155 -2.22 -4.40 -17.92
C LYS A 155 -2.16 -4.63 -16.41
N PHE A 156 -2.60 -3.65 -15.61
CA PHE A 156 -2.52 -3.65 -14.15
C PHE A 156 -3.88 -3.32 -13.53
N HIS A 157 -4.53 -4.31 -12.91
CA HIS A 157 -5.82 -4.17 -12.23
C HIS A 157 -5.69 -3.57 -10.82
N LYS A 158 -5.02 -2.41 -10.72
CA LYS A 158 -4.81 -1.70 -9.44
C LYS A 158 -5.93 -0.68 -9.22
N ILE A 159 -6.69 -0.86 -8.14
CA ILE A 159 -7.82 0.02 -7.77
C ILE A 159 -7.41 1.48 -7.61
N ARG A 160 -6.26 1.76 -6.98
CA ARG A 160 -5.77 3.13 -6.81
C ARG A 160 -5.53 3.82 -8.14
N LEU A 161 -4.97 3.11 -9.12
CA LEU A 161 -4.77 3.64 -10.46
C LEU A 161 -6.11 3.98 -11.14
N PHE A 162 -7.13 3.15 -10.97
CA PHE A 162 -8.48 3.47 -11.47
C PHE A 162 -9.02 4.75 -10.81
N ILE A 163 -8.95 4.85 -9.47
CA ILE A 163 -9.40 6.03 -8.74
C ILE A 163 -8.65 7.29 -9.20
N ASP A 164 -7.33 7.20 -9.37
CA ASP A 164 -6.48 8.33 -9.80
C ASP A 164 -6.78 8.77 -11.25
N THR A 165 -7.30 7.88 -12.10
CA THR A 165 -7.78 8.25 -13.44
C THR A 165 -9.14 8.96 -13.43
N ARG A 166 -9.79 9.04 -12.26
CA ARG A 166 -11.06 9.73 -12.05
C ARG A 166 -10.85 10.99 -11.21
N GLN A 167 -11.76 11.95 -11.35
CA GLN A 167 -11.83 13.10 -10.45
C GLN A 167 -12.51 12.69 -9.13
N ALA A 168 -11.86 11.77 -8.39
CA ALA A 168 -12.35 11.34 -7.10
C ALA A 168 -12.27 12.48 -6.09
N PHE A 169 -13.26 12.54 -5.21
CA PHE A 169 -13.26 13.43 -4.05
C PHE A 169 -12.66 12.71 -2.86
N TYR A 170 -11.69 13.35 -2.22
CA TYR A 170 -10.94 12.82 -1.10
C TYR A 170 -11.44 13.46 0.20
N CYS A 171 -12.00 12.65 1.10
CA CYS A 171 -12.51 13.11 2.38
C CYS A 171 -11.55 12.72 3.52
N GLU A 172 -10.93 13.71 4.14
CA GLU A 172 -10.08 13.48 5.30
C GLU A 172 -10.90 12.98 6.49
N ILE A 173 -10.52 11.82 7.00
CA ILE A 173 -11.21 11.20 8.13
C ILE A 173 -10.74 11.85 9.44
N PRO A 174 -11.68 12.26 10.32
CA PRO A 174 -11.35 12.74 11.65
C PRO A 174 -10.49 11.74 12.44
N SER A 175 -9.51 12.26 13.20
CA SER A 175 -8.57 11.45 13.97
C SER A 175 -9.24 10.44 14.91
N ASN A 176 -10.43 10.78 15.45
CA ASN A 176 -11.20 9.86 16.29
C ASN A 176 -11.73 8.63 15.55
N PHE A 177 -11.80 8.62 14.21
CA PHE A 177 -12.22 7.49 13.39
C PHE A 177 -11.05 6.73 12.75
N GLU A 178 -9.82 7.21 12.84
CA GLU A 178 -8.65 6.57 12.19
C GLU A 178 -8.43 5.11 12.60
N HIS A 179 -8.80 4.75 13.82
CA HIS A 179 -8.70 3.39 14.37
C HIS A 179 -9.69 2.40 13.72
N CYS A 180 -10.76 2.91 13.10
CA CYS A 180 -11.77 2.11 12.42
C CYS A 180 -11.21 1.42 11.17
N PHE A 181 -10.18 2.00 10.55
CA PHE A 181 -9.54 1.57 9.30
C PHE A 181 -8.32 0.66 9.52
N ALA A 182 -8.16 0.09 10.72
CA ALA A 182 -7.12 -0.91 10.94
C ALA A 182 -7.50 -2.22 10.22
N ASN A 183 -6.61 -2.73 9.36
CA ASN A 183 -6.86 -3.91 8.53
C ASN A 183 -6.31 -5.20 9.17
N VAL A 184 -7.06 -6.30 9.09
CA VAL A 184 -6.65 -7.65 9.50
C VAL A 184 -6.17 -8.43 8.28
N ASN A 185 -4.85 -8.53 8.16
CA ASN A 185 -4.18 -9.13 7.02
C ASN A 185 -3.58 -10.51 7.30
N TYR A 186 -3.43 -10.88 8.57
CA TYR A 186 -2.90 -12.15 9.05
C TYR A 186 -3.72 -12.68 10.25
N PRO A 187 -3.74 -14.00 10.52
CA PRO A 187 -4.43 -14.58 11.68
C PRO A 187 -3.97 -14.01 13.02
N GLU A 188 -2.68 -13.66 13.14
CA GLU A 188 -2.07 -13.12 14.34
C GLU A 188 -2.62 -11.72 14.70
N ASP A 189 -3.06 -10.95 13.70
CA ASP A 189 -3.63 -9.62 13.90
C ASP A 189 -4.89 -9.65 14.78
N VAL A 190 -5.61 -10.79 14.80
CA VAL A 190 -6.85 -10.99 15.56
C VAL A 190 -6.68 -10.79 17.07
N ASN A 191 -5.54 -11.23 17.60
CA ASN A 191 -5.24 -11.14 19.03
C ASN A 191 -4.90 -9.69 19.46
N ASN A 192 -4.46 -8.86 18.51
CA ASN A 192 -4.04 -7.48 18.75
C ASN A 192 -5.16 -6.45 18.48
N ILE A 193 -6.34 -6.89 18.04
CA ILE A 193 -7.48 -5.98 17.75
C ILE A 193 -7.95 -5.21 18.99
N ASN A 194 -7.82 -5.81 20.18
CA ASN A 194 -8.19 -5.15 21.43
C ASN A 194 -7.16 -4.11 21.90
N GLU A 195 -5.88 -4.26 21.54
CA GLU A 195 -4.86 -3.24 21.80
C GLU A 195 -5.06 -1.99 20.92
N LEU A 196 -5.71 -2.13 19.76
CA LEU A 196 -6.12 -1.01 18.89
C LEU A 196 -7.25 -0.15 19.47
N ARG A 197 -7.96 -0.61 20.52
CA ARG A 197 -9.03 0.15 21.20
C ARG A 197 -8.55 0.99 22.39
N ILE A 198 -7.38 0.70 22.98
CA ILE A 198 -7.03 1.20 24.33
C ILE A 198 -5.95 2.29 24.33
N ASN A 199 -5.15 2.47 23.28
CA ASN A 199 -4.13 3.52 23.29
C ASN A 199 -4.68 4.89 22.83
N LYS A 200 -5.64 5.42 23.59
CA LYS A 200 -5.84 6.87 23.72
C LYS A 200 -4.61 7.44 24.42
N THR A 201 -3.61 7.84 23.62
CA THR A 201 -2.65 8.94 23.80
C THR A 201 -1.36 8.57 23.05
N HIS A 202 -1.06 9.32 22.00
CA HIS A 202 0.16 9.23 21.15
C HIS A 202 0.20 8.13 20.09
N MET A 203 -0.67 8.20 19.07
CA MET A 203 -0.29 7.72 17.74
C MET A 203 -0.25 8.95 16.83
N GLN A 204 0.96 9.32 16.41
CA GLN A 204 1.20 10.57 15.67
C GLN A 204 2.15 10.36 14.49
N THR A 205 2.55 9.12 14.16
CA THR A 205 3.47 8.91 13.05
C THR A 205 3.13 7.68 12.20
N PRO A 206 3.42 7.70 10.89
CA PRO A 206 3.21 6.55 10.00
C PRO A 206 4.08 5.33 10.36
N TYR A 207 4.94 5.42 11.38
CA TYR A 207 5.84 4.36 11.81
C TYR A 207 5.26 3.50 12.96
N ASP A 208 4.14 3.91 13.56
CA ASP A 208 3.61 3.31 14.79
C ASP A 208 3.19 1.82 14.62
N TYR A 209 2.73 1.41 13.44
CA TYR A 209 2.42 0.01 13.14
C TYR A 209 3.68 -0.86 12.92
N ILE A 210 4.80 -0.24 12.53
CA ILE A 210 6.08 -0.94 12.47
C ILE A 210 6.56 -1.18 13.89
N PHE A 211 6.47 -0.14 14.72
CA PHE A 211 6.95 -0.11 16.10
C PHE A 211 6.22 -1.11 16.99
N SER A 212 4.95 -1.42 16.73
CA SER A 212 4.18 -2.41 17.50
C SER A 212 4.77 -3.83 17.48
N ASN A 213 5.62 -4.16 16.51
CA ASN A 213 6.29 -5.46 16.43
C ASN A 213 7.62 -5.51 17.22
N PHE A 214 7.97 -4.42 17.89
CA PHE A 214 9.22 -4.26 18.61
C PHE A 214 8.95 -3.84 20.05
N LYS A 215 9.86 -4.19 20.95
CA LYS A 215 9.84 -3.78 22.37
C LYS A 215 10.39 -2.36 22.55
N GLY A 216 11.11 -1.84 21.56
CA GLY A 216 11.71 -0.51 21.63
C GLY A 216 12.98 -0.46 22.47
N SER A 217 13.73 -1.57 22.55
CA SER A 217 15.05 -1.59 23.16
C SER A 217 16.13 -1.20 22.13
N GLU A 218 17.30 -0.77 22.62
CA GLU A 218 18.45 -0.45 21.77
C GLU A 218 18.95 -1.67 20.96
N GLU A 219 18.78 -2.87 21.51
CA GLU A 219 19.14 -4.15 20.88
C GLU A 219 18.35 -4.41 19.57
N GLU A 220 17.15 -3.86 19.45
CA GLU A 220 16.27 -4.04 18.29
C GLU A 220 16.47 -2.94 17.23
N LEU A 221 17.41 -2.02 17.43
CA LEU A 221 17.55 -0.83 16.58
C LEU A 221 17.84 -1.16 15.11
N ILE A 222 18.73 -2.12 14.84
CA ILE A 222 19.08 -2.52 13.46
C ILE A 222 17.89 -3.18 12.76
N PRO A 223 17.24 -4.22 13.34
CA PRO A 223 16.01 -4.79 12.78
C PRO A 223 14.90 -3.76 12.54
N LEU A 224 14.75 -2.80 13.46
CA LEU A 224 13.77 -1.74 13.37
C LEU A 224 14.04 -0.79 12.19
N LEU A 225 15.28 -0.31 12.05
CA LEU A 225 15.72 0.50 10.91
C LEU A 225 15.52 -0.25 9.58
N GLN A 226 15.82 -1.55 9.55
CA GLN A 226 15.61 -2.38 8.36
C GLN A 226 14.12 -2.48 8.00
N LYS A 227 13.26 -2.67 9.00
CA LYS A 227 11.82 -2.78 8.78
C LYS A 227 11.22 -1.48 8.25
N VAL A 228 11.61 -0.34 8.84
CA VAL A 228 11.19 0.99 8.38
C VAL A 228 11.65 1.25 6.95
N GLN A 229 12.92 1.00 6.64
CA GLN A 229 13.42 1.17 5.28
C GLN A 229 12.73 0.23 4.28
N ASN A 230 12.44 -1.02 4.65
CA ASN A 230 11.80 -1.97 3.75
C ASN A 230 10.39 -1.52 3.37
N GLU A 231 9.68 -0.85 4.28
CA GLU A 231 8.37 -0.31 3.95
C GLU A 231 8.47 0.97 3.13
N PHE A 232 9.25 1.95 3.59
CA PHE A 232 9.24 3.30 3.03
C PHE A 232 10.30 3.51 1.94
N GLY A 233 11.13 2.50 1.67
CA GLY A 233 12.21 2.51 0.69
C GLY A 233 13.52 3.16 1.17
N PHE A 234 13.44 4.06 2.14
CA PHE A 234 14.57 4.79 2.73
C PHE A 234 14.23 5.27 4.16
N LEU A 235 15.22 5.76 4.89
CA LEU A 235 15.13 6.33 6.22
C LEU A 235 15.11 7.86 6.13
N SER A 236 13.91 8.44 6.17
CA SER A 236 13.73 9.90 6.23
C SER A 236 14.13 10.46 7.59
N GLU A 237 14.41 11.76 7.67
CA GLU A 237 14.67 12.43 8.95
C GLU A 237 13.51 12.26 9.95
N GLU A 238 12.27 12.27 9.44
CA GLU A 238 11.07 12.02 10.24
C GLU A 238 11.05 10.60 10.81
N SER A 239 11.42 9.60 10.01
CA SER A 239 11.50 8.21 10.45
C SER A 239 12.55 8.02 11.53
N MET A 240 13.70 8.68 11.40
CA MET A 240 14.79 8.64 12.38
C MET A 240 14.37 9.27 13.71
N LYS A 241 13.66 10.41 13.66
CA LYS A 241 13.09 11.07 14.86
C LYS A 241 12.03 10.20 15.54
N ALA A 242 11.19 9.54 14.75
CA ALA A 242 10.16 8.64 15.28
C ALA A 242 10.79 7.42 15.97
N ILE A 243 11.80 6.81 15.35
CA ILE A 243 12.57 5.69 15.95
C ILE A 243 13.24 6.14 17.25
N ALA A 244 13.87 7.33 17.26
CA ALA A 244 14.50 7.88 18.47
C ALA A 244 13.52 8.05 19.63
N LYS A 245 12.31 8.54 19.33
CA LYS A 245 11.24 8.70 20.32
C LYS A 245 10.75 7.35 20.83
N PHE A 246 10.63 6.35 19.95
CA PHE A 246 10.15 5.02 20.29
C PHE A 246 11.16 4.22 21.12
N THR A 247 12.42 4.15 20.69
CA THR A 247 13.47 3.36 21.35
C THR A 247 14.10 4.07 22.54
N LYS A 248 13.82 5.37 22.72
CA LYS A 248 14.47 6.27 23.69
C LYS A 248 15.99 6.37 23.51
N VAL A 249 16.51 5.96 22.36
CA VAL A 249 17.92 6.10 21.99
C VAL A 249 18.14 7.50 21.40
N PRO A 250 19.21 8.21 21.77
CA PRO A 250 19.53 9.52 21.19
C PRO A 250 19.63 9.46 19.67
N LEU A 251 19.05 10.46 18.99
CA LEU A 251 19.05 10.54 17.52
C LEU A 251 20.47 10.48 16.93
N SER A 252 21.46 11.05 17.61
CA SER A 252 22.88 10.98 17.24
C SER A 252 23.40 9.55 17.17
N ASN A 253 23.04 8.70 18.13
CA ASN A 253 23.46 7.30 18.17
C ASN A 253 22.77 6.52 17.04
N ILE A 254 21.51 6.82 16.76
CA ILE A 254 20.77 6.16 15.68
C ILE A 254 21.36 6.53 14.32
N TYR A 255 21.70 7.80 14.08
CA TYR A 255 22.44 8.19 12.89
C TYR A 255 23.82 7.52 12.83
N GLY A 256 24.54 7.41 13.95
CA GLY A 256 25.81 6.69 14.02
C GLY A 256 25.68 5.23 13.59
N VAL A 257 24.66 4.51 14.09
CA VAL A 257 24.38 3.13 13.68
C VAL A 257 23.95 3.05 12.22
N ALA A 258 23.01 3.89 11.78
CA ALA A 258 22.45 3.83 10.44
C ALA A 258 23.49 4.20 9.35
N THR A 259 24.41 5.13 9.63
CA THR A 259 25.49 5.50 8.70
C THR A 259 26.65 4.49 8.71
N PHE A 260 26.80 3.71 9.77
CA PHE A 260 27.82 2.66 9.86
C PHE A 260 27.54 1.48 8.93
N TYR A 261 26.27 1.10 8.75
CA TYR A 261 25.88 -0.02 7.88
C TYR A 261 25.48 0.46 6.47
N ALA A 262 26.24 0.05 5.45
CA ALA A 262 26.02 0.44 4.05
C ALA A 262 24.64 0.04 3.46
N GLN A 263 23.90 -0.84 4.12
CA GLN A 263 22.56 -1.26 3.67
C GLN A 263 21.48 -0.19 3.88
N PHE A 264 21.72 0.81 4.74
CA PHE A 264 20.75 1.85 5.06
C PHE A 264 20.89 3.05 4.13
N ARG A 265 19.74 3.57 3.68
CA ARG A 265 19.60 4.62 2.68
C ARG A 265 18.81 5.77 3.29
N PHE A 266 19.28 7.00 3.10
CA PHE A 266 18.62 8.21 3.63
C PHE A 266 17.90 9.03 2.55
N LYS A 267 18.05 8.65 1.28
CA LYS A 267 17.33 9.23 0.15
C LYS A 267 16.51 8.13 -0.56
N PRO A 268 15.35 8.47 -1.14
CA PRO A 268 14.58 7.53 -1.95
C PRO A 268 15.39 7.06 -3.17
N LYS A 269 15.00 5.92 -3.76
CA LYS A 269 15.61 5.45 -5.01
C LYS A 269 15.18 6.33 -6.19
N GLY A 270 16.12 6.66 -7.05
CA GLY A 270 15.82 7.33 -8.31
C GLY A 270 15.11 6.39 -9.29
N LYS A 271 14.39 6.96 -10.25
CA LYS A 271 13.65 6.23 -11.30
C LYS A 271 14.53 5.26 -12.09
N ASN A 272 15.80 5.61 -12.29
CA ASN A 272 16.81 4.77 -12.89
C ASN A 272 17.84 4.38 -11.82
N HIS A 273 17.76 3.14 -11.36
CA HIS A 273 18.65 2.61 -10.35
C HIS A 273 19.84 1.89 -10.98
N ILE A 274 21.05 2.38 -10.71
CA ILE A 274 22.29 1.90 -11.31
C ILE A 274 23.05 1.07 -10.27
N MET A 275 23.18 -0.23 -10.54
CA MET A 275 23.96 -1.17 -9.75
C MET A 275 25.30 -1.45 -10.43
N ILE A 276 26.40 -1.08 -9.79
CA ILE A 276 27.76 -1.24 -10.32
C ILE A 276 28.34 -2.57 -9.81
N CYS A 277 28.76 -3.44 -10.73
CA CYS A 277 29.35 -4.71 -10.37
C CYS A 277 30.77 -4.53 -9.83
N ARG A 278 31.00 -4.92 -8.57
CA ARG A 278 32.34 -4.99 -7.95
C ARG A 278 32.94 -6.39 -7.92
N GLY A 279 32.37 -7.32 -8.68
CA GLY A 279 32.91 -8.68 -8.78
C GLY A 279 34.31 -8.68 -9.38
N THR A 280 35.11 -9.70 -9.07
CA THR A 280 36.55 -9.75 -9.40
C THR A 280 36.84 -9.43 -10.88
N ALA A 281 36.07 -9.99 -11.81
CA ALA A 281 36.23 -9.73 -13.23
C ALA A 281 35.98 -8.25 -13.61
N CYS A 282 34.99 -7.61 -12.99
CA CYS A 282 34.69 -6.19 -13.22
C CYS A 282 35.73 -5.30 -12.55
N HIS A 283 36.16 -5.63 -11.34
CA HIS A 283 37.18 -4.88 -10.62
C HIS A 283 38.50 -4.82 -11.41
N VAL A 284 39.01 -5.97 -11.86
CA VAL A 284 40.26 -6.06 -12.64
C VAL A 284 40.13 -5.35 -14.00
N LYS A 285 38.96 -5.37 -14.62
CA LYS A 285 38.70 -4.69 -15.91
C LYS A 285 38.37 -3.20 -15.78
N GLY A 286 38.48 -2.61 -14.60
CA GLY A 286 38.39 -1.16 -14.42
C GLY A 286 37.00 -0.63 -14.03
N ALA A 287 36.15 -1.42 -13.38
CA ALA A 287 34.90 -0.95 -12.79
C ALA A 287 35.03 0.29 -11.88
N PRO A 288 36.12 0.49 -11.11
CA PRO A 288 36.30 1.75 -10.35
C PRO A 288 36.29 3.00 -11.23
N ARG A 289 36.89 2.95 -12.42
CA ARG A 289 36.87 4.07 -13.38
C ARG A 289 35.49 4.31 -13.97
N ILE A 290 34.69 3.25 -14.10
CA ILE A 290 33.29 3.34 -14.54
C ILE A 290 32.46 4.04 -13.48
N LEU A 291 32.64 3.71 -12.20
CA LEU A 291 32.00 4.41 -11.09
C LEU A 291 32.38 5.90 -11.07
N GLU A 292 33.67 6.23 -11.14
CA GLU A 292 34.14 7.64 -11.17
C GLU A 292 33.49 8.45 -12.29
N GLU A 293 33.36 7.87 -13.48
CA GLU A 293 32.70 8.54 -14.61
C GLU A 293 31.20 8.72 -14.34
N ILE A 294 30.51 7.72 -13.80
CA ILE A 294 29.08 7.82 -13.43
C ILE A 294 28.88 8.92 -12.38
N GLU A 295 29.71 8.94 -11.33
CA GLU A 295 29.68 9.99 -10.30
C GLU A 295 29.90 11.38 -10.91
N SER A 296 30.82 11.50 -11.87
CA SER A 296 31.07 12.77 -12.55
C SER A 296 29.92 13.23 -13.44
N GLN A 297 29.24 12.30 -14.13
CA GLN A 297 28.10 12.64 -15.00
C GLN A 297 26.87 13.04 -14.19
N LEU A 298 26.59 12.31 -13.11
CA LEU A 298 25.39 12.51 -12.29
C LEU A 298 25.59 13.50 -11.14
N LYS A 299 26.84 13.90 -10.85
CA LYS A 299 27.22 14.79 -9.74
C LYS A 299 26.76 14.28 -8.37
N ILE A 300 26.79 12.97 -8.17
CA ILE A 300 26.45 12.29 -6.93
C ILE A 300 27.53 11.25 -6.60
N LYS A 301 27.57 10.79 -5.34
CA LYS A 301 28.46 9.71 -4.91
C LYS A 301 27.78 8.35 -4.91
N GLU A 302 28.59 7.30 -4.90
CA GLU A 302 28.14 5.94 -4.61
C GLU A 302 27.28 5.89 -3.34
N GLY A 303 26.10 5.29 -3.44
CA GLY A 303 25.10 5.22 -2.38
C GLY A 303 24.08 6.37 -2.37
N GLU A 304 24.24 7.36 -3.25
CA GLU A 304 23.35 8.52 -3.33
C GLU A 304 22.34 8.45 -4.48
N THR A 305 21.37 9.36 -4.40
CA THR A 305 20.35 9.62 -5.42
C THR A 305 20.43 11.09 -5.82
N THR A 306 20.25 11.38 -7.11
CA THR A 306 20.18 12.74 -7.64
C THR A 306 18.99 13.50 -7.06
N ASP A 307 19.10 14.82 -6.91
CA ASP A 307 18.05 15.63 -6.27
C ASP A 307 16.73 15.68 -7.07
N ASP A 308 16.80 15.43 -8.39
CA ASP A 308 15.63 15.29 -9.27
C ASP A 308 14.99 13.89 -9.22
N LEU A 309 15.54 12.98 -8.41
CA LEU A 309 15.12 11.58 -8.27
C LEU A 309 15.12 10.79 -9.59
N GLU A 310 15.86 11.22 -10.61
CA GLU A 310 15.97 10.49 -11.87
C GLU A 310 16.96 9.32 -11.78
N TYR A 311 18.05 9.46 -11.02
CA TYR A 311 19.10 8.44 -10.92
C TYR A 311 19.52 8.14 -9.48
N SER A 312 19.81 6.87 -9.21
CA SER A 312 20.47 6.44 -7.97
C SER A 312 21.59 5.47 -8.29
N VAL A 313 22.69 5.54 -7.54
CA VAL A 313 23.90 4.74 -7.82
C VAL A 313 24.25 3.92 -6.59
N GLU A 314 24.36 2.60 -6.75
CA GLU A 314 24.87 1.70 -5.71
C GLU A 314 25.85 0.68 -6.32
N SER A 315 26.72 0.09 -5.50
CA SER A 315 27.52 -1.06 -5.91
C SER A 315 26.99 -2.36 -5.33
N VAL A 316 27.15 -3.42 -6.10
CA VAL A 316 26.79 -4.78 -5.71
C VAL A 316 27.99 -5.71 -5.88
N ALA A 317 28.04 -6.76 -5.07
CA ALA A 317 29.16 -7.70 -5.09
C ALA A 317 29.33 -8.40 -6.44
N CYS A 318 28.24 -8.84 -7.08
CA CYS A 318 28.29 -9.48 -8.39
C CYS A 318 26.91 -9.39 -9.08
N ILE A 319 26.91 -9.13 -10.40
CA ILE A 319 25.70 -9.17 -11.24
C ILE A 319 25.60 -10.44 -12.10
N GLY A 320 26.55 -11.38 -11.96
CA GLY A 320 26.55 -12.65 -12.70
C GLY A 320 26.97 -12.59 -14.17
N ALA A 321 27.35 -11.41 -14.69
CA ALA A 321 27.72 -11.21 -16.10
C ALA A 321 29.24 -11.09 -16.32
N CYS A 322 30.03 -11.99 -15.74
CA CYS A 322 31.50 -11.90 -15.72
C CYS A 322 32.14 -11.91 -17.12
N SER A 323 31.57 -12.63 -18.09
CA SER A 323 32.04 -12.66 -19.48
C SER A 323 31.95 -11.29 -20.18
N LEU A 324 31.09 -10.41 -19.68
CA LEU A 324 30.75 -9.10 -20.23
C LEU A 324 31.33 -7.94 -19.41
N ALA A 325 32.26 -8.25 -18.49
CA ALA A 325 32.88 -7.26 -17.63
C ALA A 325 33.72 -6.22 -18.43
N PRO A 326 33.79 -4.96 -17.97
CA PRO A 326 33.07 -4.40 -16.81
C PRO A 326 31.61 -4.09 -17.16
N CYS A 327 30.71 -4.38 -16.23
CA CYS A 327 29.27 -4.27 -16.43
C CYS A 327 28.56 -3.62 -15.24
N ILE A 328 27.47 -2.92 -15.55
CA ILE A 328 26.53 -2.35 -14.58
C ILE A 328 25.13 -2.81 -14.94
N MET A 329 24.18 -2.67 -14.03
CA MET A 329 22.77 -2.91 -14.28
C MET A 329 21.99 -1.62 -14.04
N ILE A 330 21.22 -1.18 -15.03
CA ILE A 330 20.32 -0.03 -14.91
C ILE A 330 18.90 -0.60 -14.86
N ASN A 331 18.27 -0.50 -13.69
CA ASN A 331 17.04 -1.20 -13.33
C ASN A 331 17.20 -2.71 -13.52
N GLU A 332 16.69 -3.26 -14.62
CA GLU A 332 16.76 -4.70 -14.95
C GLU A 332 17.64 -4.98 -16.18
N LYS A 333 18.23 -3.94 -16.79
CA LYS A 333 19.01 -4.06 -18.03
C LYS A 333 20.51 -4.03 -17.74
N VAL A 334 21.22 -5.04 -18.20
CA VAL A 334 22.69 -5.11 -18.10
C VAL A 334 23.32 -4.27 -19.20
N ALA A 335 24.16 -3.30 -18.80
CA ALA A 335 25.07 -2.59 -19.69
C ALA A 335 26.48 -3.17 -19.52
N ALA A 336 27.06 -3.63 -20.62
CA ALA A 336 28.22 -4.52 -20.66
C ALA A 336 29.39 -3.92 -21.45
N ASN A 337 30.60 -4.46 -21.23
CA ASN A 337 31.83 -4.04 -21.91
C ASN A 337 32.00 -2.52 -21.89
N LEU A 338 31.78 -1.94 -20.70
CA LEU A 338 31.75 -0.51 -20.51
C LEU A 338 33.15 0.10 -20.53
N THR A 339 33.23 1.30 -21.07
CA THR A 339 34.38 2.20 -20.98
C THR A 339 33.87 3.55 -20.49
N PRO A 340 34.72 4.42 -19.90
CA PRO A 340 34.29 5.76 -19.51
C PRO A 340 33.61 6.53 -20.66
N GLN A 341 34.05 6.33 -21.90
CA GLN A 341 33.41 6.93 -23.07
C GLN A 341 31.98 6.41 -23.31
N LYS A 342 31.75 5.09 -23.23
CA LYS A 342 30.41 4.51 -23.34
C LYS A 342 29.51 4.94 -22.19
N VAL A 343 30.07 5.15 -21.00
CA VAL A 343 29.33 5.68 -19.86
C VAL A 343 28.82 7.10 -20.16
N LYS A 344 29.66 7.97 -20.74
CA LYS A 344 29.21 9.30 -21.20
C LYS A 344 28.03 9.19 -22.16
N GLU A 345 28.14 8.30 -23.15
CA GLU A 345 27.06 8.06 -24.13
C GLU A 345 25.74 7.62 -23.50
N LEU A 346 25.77 6.90 -22.38
CA LEU A 346 24.55 6.49 -21.65
C LEU A 346 23.79 7.66 -21.03
N PHE A 347 24.48 8.76 -20.67
CA PHE A 347 23.89 9.93 -20.01
C PHE A 347 23.77 11.17 -20.91
N ILE A 348 24.23 11.09 -22.16
CA ILE A 348 23.91 12.10 -23.18
C ILE A 348 22.42 11.97 -23.46
N LYS A 349 21.61 12.79 -22.78
CA LYS A 349 20.18 12.96 -23.12
C LYS A 349 20.09 13.21 -24.63
N HIS A 350 19.31 12.39 -25.33
CA HIS A 350 18.70 12.78 -26.59
C HIS A 350 17.93 14.07 -26.33
N THR A 351 18.55 15.20 -26.66
CA THR A 351 17.85 16.48 -26.76
C THR A 351 16.97 16.35 -28.00
N LYS A 352 15.72 15.96 -27.80
CA LYS A 352 14.65 16.08 -28.79
C LYS A 352 13.45 16.69 -28.11
#